data_AF-A0A6H0WRT9-F1
#
_entry.id   AF-A0A6H0WRT9-F1
#
_cell.length_a   1.000
_cell.length_b   1.000
_cell.length_c   1.000
_cell.angle_alpha   90.00
_cell.angle_beta   90.00
_cell.angle_gamma   90.00
#
_symmetry.space_group_name_H-M   'P 1'
#
loop_
_entity.id
_entity.type
_entity.pdbx_description
1 polymer ?
#
loop_
_entity_poly.entity_id
_entity_poly.type
_entity_poly.pdbx_seq_one_letter_code
_entity_poly.pdbx_strand_id
1 'polypeptide(L)'
;MAIRKNTFKISDEDYNEISSSAYNLKKYHIGQTIKISNGQKLYVVDYKKTEKGLDALTFVNERDYTLSNNGKDKEKIQNAIIAYRGSEPISLGQFQDTIKQYRDKREQLIKEVEKKGINIPEDEDGSFYDSAKGLSEYSNEILQDWLHMDTSYLVGKKPFDDGTENQAIQADQYAKKIHKDFKNADIQVTGHSLGGSNASYAVVMNDFIKRGVTFENPNIYENLPEDVKARALKGDFRSRLTEYINLNDGLSLLNRDAAEVGKVKVMYDEALPNGVQHNRLPDVVKMLGLAFKHYNNQSLDVTLFAEALMGSHGLDRYTFNSDGSAQTVDDVLKNNPELAAAMLKQMKSTNVKANTGVSILIKSHVLMNTSTQLKHIAESEWSKIIRQIERIDDNVKDSIEDVRNMHTRMVGFGTYDELSISDVDDLINKIKMNKPHHLFYSKEKYDQAVDAALHLQHLLQMVADDLGHMGHAYHDADLAAASRMGIS
;
A
#
# COMPACT_ATOMS: atom_id res chain seq x y z
N MET A 1 -14.60 43.74 -15.64
CA MET A 1 -14.63 43.17 -14.28
C MET A 1 -13.99 41.79 -14.37
N ALA A 2 -12.75 41.61 -13.90
CA ALA A 2 -12.08 40.31 -13.98
C ALA A 2 -12.80 39.33 -13.05
N ILE A 3 -13.42 38.28 -13.59
CA ILE A 3 -13.99 37.20 -12.80
C ILE A 3 -12.80 36.53 -12.11
N ARG A 4 -12.64 36.74 -10.80
CA ARG A 4 -11.65 35.98 -10.01
C ARG A 4 -11.98 34.50 -10.18
N LYS A 5 -11.08 33.75 -10.81
CA LYS A 5 -11.19 32.31 -10.98
C LYS A 5 -11.24 31.68 -9.58
N ASN A 6 -12.37 31.09 -9.23
CA ASN A 6 -12.52 30.42 -7.94
C ASN A 6 -11.79 29.08 -8.05
N THR A 7 -10.68 28.94 -7.34
CA THR A 7 -9.91 27.70 -7.32
C THR A 7 -10.68 26.67 -6.50
N PHE A 8 -11.28 25.71 -7.20
CA PHE A 8 -11.98 24.60 -6.57
C PHE A 8 -10.95 23.59 -6.05
N LYS A 9 -10.71 23.57 -4.73
CA LYS A 9 -9.73 22.69 -4.09
C LYS A 9 -10.40 21.35 -3.75
N ILE A 10 -9.83 20.27 -4.30
CA ILE A 10 -10.26 18.88 -4.11
C ILE A 10 -9.13 18.13 -3.40
N SER A 11 -9.49 17.42 -2.33
CA SER A 11 -8.59 16.55 -1.57
C SER A 11 -8.40 15.19 -2.27
N ASP A 12 -7.48 14.37 -1.77
CA ASP A 12 -7.28 13.03 -2.34
C ASP A 12 -8.45 12.10 -1.96
N GLU A 13 -9.05 12.30 -0.78
CA GLU A 13 -10.31 11.67 -0.37
C GLU A 13 -11.47 12.02 -1.31
N ASP A 14 -11.60 13.30 -1.69
CA ASP A 14 -12.61 13.74 -2.65
C ASP A 14 -12.43 13.04 -4.01
N TYR A 15 -11.18 12.85 -4.47
CA TYR A 15 -10.90 12.11 -5.70
C TYR A 15 -11.27 10.63 -5.59
N ASN A 16 -11.04 10.00 -4.44
CA ASN A 16 -11.44 8.62 -4.19
C ASN A 16 -12.97 8.47 -4.28
N GLU A 17 -13.74 9.36 -3.65
CA GLU A 17 -15.20 9.40 -3.71
C GLU A 17 -15.74 9.66 -5.14
N ILE A 18 -15.08 10.53 -5.89
CA ILE A 18 -15.41 10.82 -7.29
C ILE A 18 -15.14 9.58 -8.16
N SER A 19 -14.01 8.91 -7.98
CA SER A 19 -13.66 7.65 -8.67
C SER A 19 -14.69 6.56 -8.35
N SER A 20 -15.04 6.37 -7.09
CA SER A 20 -16.06 5.40 -6.63
C SER A 20 -17.41 5.68 -7.30
N SER A 21 -17.76 6.95 -7.48
CA SER A 21 -19.01 7.35 -8.11
C SER A 21 -19.14 6.96 -9.59
N ALA A 22 -18.02 6.76 -10.30
CA ALA A 22 -18.01 6.34 -11.70
C ALA A 22 -18.58 4.92 -11.92
N TYR A 23 -18.56 4.07 -10.88
CA TYR A 23 -19.13 2.72 -10.92
C TYR A 23 -20.66 2.70 -10.76
N ASN A 24 -21.28 3.79 -10.29
CA ASN A 24 -22.72 3.81 -10.06
C ASN A 24 -23.47 4.19 -11.35
N LEU A 25 -23.98 3.17 -12.05
CA LEU A 25 -24.74 3.35 -13.30
C LEU A 25 -25.92 4.33 -13.21
N LYS A 26 -26.52 4.53 -12.03
CA LYS A 26 -27.61 5.52 -11.85
C LYS A 26 -27.13 6.96 -12.05
N LYS A 27 -25.82 7.22 -11.89
CA LYS A 27 -25.19 8.54 -12.02
C LYS A 27 -25.03 8.98 -13.48
N TYR A 28 -25.22 8.12 -14.47
CA TYR A 28 -25.06 8.41 -15.90
C TYR A 28 -26.26 9.19 -16.47
N HIS A 29 -26.60 10.28 -15.78
CA HIS A 29 -27.67 11.20 -16.11
C HIS A 29 -27.26 12.61 -15.67
N ILE A 30 -27.49 13.61 -16.53
CA ILE A 30 -27.17 15.01 -16.22
C ILE A 30 -28.00 15.49 -15.02
N GLY A 31 -27.36 16.24 -14.12
CA GLY A 31 -27.96 16.78 -12.90
C GLY A 31 -27.92 15.83 -11.70
N GLN A 32 -27.45 14.59 -11.87
CA GLN A 32 -27.17 13.71 -10.74
C GLN A 32 -26.08 14.31 -9.84
N THR A 33 -26.20 14.06 -8.53
CA THR A 33 -25.29 14.63 -7.55
C THR A 33 -24.51 13.58 -6.80
N ILE A 34 -23.27 13.91 -6.43
CA ILE A 34 -22.48 13.19 -5.42
C ILE A 34 -22.16 14.17 -4.28
N LYS A 35 -21.91 13.64 -3.08
CA LYS A 35 -21.31 14.40 -1.99
C LYS A 35 -19.86 13.97 -1.87
N ILE A 36 -18.97 14.94 -1.71
CA ILE A 36 -17.55 14.69 -1.43
C ILE A 36 -17.28 14.86 0.08
N SER A 37 -16.05 14.62 0.55
CA SER A 37 -15.80 14.36 1.99
C SER A 37 -16.09 15.55 2.89
N ASN A 38 -15.90 16.76 2.37
CA ASN A 38 -16.26 18.01 3.07
C ASN A 38 -17.77 18.35 3.04
N GLY A 39 -18.61 17.47 2.50
CA GLY A 39 -20.07 17.63 2.40
C GLY A 39 -20.57 18.46 1.21
N GLN A 40 -19.68 19.04 0.40
CA GLN A 40 -20.05 19.75 -0.82
C GLN A 40 -20.66 18.82 -1.87
N LYS A 41 -21.52 19.37 -2.73
CA LYS A 41 -22.15 18.63 -3.83
C LYS A 41 -21.46 18.90 -5.16
N LEU A 42 -21.23 17.83 -5.91
CA LEU A 42 -20.86 17.90 -7.32
C LEU A 42 -22.00 17.43 -8.20
N TYR A 43 -22.07 17.96 -9.41
CA TYR A 43 -23.15 17.74 -10.36
C TYR A 43 -22.60 17.16 -11.66
N VAL A 44 -23.22 16.09 -12.15
CA VAL A 44 -22.92 15.51 -13.47
C VAL A 44 -23.43 16.45 -14.56
N VAL A 45 -22.55 16.88 -15.47
CA VAL A 45 -22.89 17.78 -16.60
C VAL A 45 -22.66 17.17 -17.97
N ASP A 46 -21.85 16.11 -18.05
CA ASP A 46 -21.62 15.30 -19.25
C ASP A 46 -21.23 13.89 -18.81
N TYR A 47 -21.44 12.89 -19.66
CA TYR A 47 -21.00 11.52 -19.42
C TYR A 47 -20.78 10.82 -20.76
N LYS A 48 -19.97 9.76 -20.75
CA LYS A 48 -19.82 8.83 -21.88
C LYS A 48 -20.08 7.43 -21.37
N LYS A 49 -20.90 6.69 -22.11
CA LYS A 49 -21.15 5.26 -21.91
C LYS A 49 -20.93 4.58 -23.25
N THR A 50 -20.14 3.53 -23.30
CA THR A 50 -19.93 2.75 -24.53
C THR A 50 -20.26 1.30 -24.29
N GLU A 51 -20.75 0.60 -25.31
CA GLU A 51 -21.11 -0.83 -25.20
C GLU A 51 -19.91 -1.75 -24.97
N LYS A 52 -18.67 -1.25 -25.16
CA LYS A 52 -17.44 -2.05 -25.16
C LYS A 52 -16.21 -1.33 -24.59
N GLY A 53 -16.34 -0.51 -23.54
CA GLY A 53 -15.15 -0.24 -22.73
C GLY A 53 -15.09 1.06 -21.94
N LEU A 54 -15.27 2.23 -22.57
CA LEU A 54 -15.11 3.50 -21.85
C LEU A 54 -16.42 4.00 -21.24
N ASP A 55 -16.41 4.09 -19.91
CA ASP A 55 -17.44 4.72 -19.09
C ASP A 55 -16.82 5.87 -18.29
N ALA A 56 -17.40 7.07 -18.40
CA ALA A 56 -16.89 8.26 -17.74
C ALA A 56 -17.99 9.24 -17.34
N LEU A 57 -17.80 9.91 -16.21
CA LEU A 57 -18.65 11.00 -15.72
C LEU A 57 -17.86 12.30 -15.66
N THR A 58 -18.47 13.42 -16.06
CA THR A 58 -17.89 14.76 -15.89
C THR A 58 -18.68 15.55 -14.86
N PHE A 59 -17.98 15.98 -13.81
CA PHE A 59 -18.54 16.69 -12.66
C PHE A 59 -18.11 18.17 -12.63
N VAL A 60 -18.99 19.02 -12.10
CA VAL A 60 -18.69 20.41 -11.73
C VAL A 60 -19.21 20.71 -10.33
N ASN A 61 -18.67 21.73 -9.67
CA ASN A 61 -19.18 22.19 -8.38
C ASN A 61 -20.54 22.91 -8.52
N GLU A 62 -21.25 23.08 -7.40
CA GLU A 62 -22.58 23.72 -7.35
C GLU A 62 -22.63 25.12 -8.00
N ARG A 63 -21.56 25.90 -7.84
CA ARG A 63 -21.48 27.25 -8.41
C ARG A 63 -21.38 27.21 -9.93
N ASP A 64 -20.47 26.39 -10.47
CA ASP A 64 -20.31 26.20 -11.91
C ASP A 64 -21.60 25.60 -12.52
N TYR A 65 -22.26 24.67 -11.83
CA TYR A 65 -23.55 24.12 -12.26
C TYR A 65 -24.63 25.19 -12.38
N THR A 66 -24.77 26.04 -11.34
CA THR A 66 -25.78 27.10 -11.30
C THR A 66 -25.50 28.18 -12.35
N LEU A 67 -24.25 28.66 -12.45
CA LEU A 67 -23.86 29.73 -13.38
C LEU A 67 -23.98 29.28 -14.84
N SER A 68 -23.70 28.00 -15.12
CA SER A 68 -23.83 27.39 -16.44
C SER A 68 -25.26 26.99 -16.81
N ASN A 69 -26.29 27.49 -16.10
CA ASN A 69 -27.68 27.13 -16.38
C ASN A 69 -27.88 25.61 -16.35
N ASN A 70 -27.48 24.98 -15.24
CA ASN A 70 -27.53 23.53 -15.03
C ASN A 70 -26.65 22.72 -16.01
N GLY A 71 -25.46 23.23 -16.34
CA GLY A 71 -24.51 22.57 -17.25
C GLY A 71 -24.75 22.81 -18.75
N LYS A 72 -25.76 23.61 -19.12
CA LYS A 72 -26.11 23.88 -20.53
C LYS A 72 -25.17 24.91 -21.18
N ASP A 73 -24.83 25.95 -20.44
CA ASP A 73 -23.94 27.03 -20.89
C ASP A 73 -22.48 26.64 -20.62
N LYS A 74 -21.98 25.73 -21.45
CA LYS A 74 -20.67 25.08 -21.34
C LYS A 74 -19.48 26.05 -21.19
N GLU A 75 -19.53 27.21 -21.83
CA GLU A 75 -18.46 28.22 -21.77
C GLU A 75 -18.37 28.93 -20.40
N LYS A 76 -19.40 28.83 -19.55
CA LYS A 76 -19.40 29.42 -18.20
C LYS A 76 -18.72 28.52 -17.16
N ILE A 77 -18.51 27.24 -17.47
CA ILE A 77 -17.88 26.28 -16.57
C ILE A 77 -16.39 26.64 -16.39
N GLN A 78 -15.96 26.82 -15.14
CA GLN A 78 -14.57 27.16 -14.80
C GLN A 78 -13.77 25.99 -14.21
N ASN A 79 -14.44 24.97 -13.66
CA ASN A 79 -13.80 23.79 -13.09
C ASN A 79 -14.57 22.53 -13.52
N ALA A 80 -13.85 21.51 -13.99
CA ALA A 80 -14.46 20.23 -14.33
C ALA A 80 -13.56 19.06 -13.91
N ILE A 81 -14.18 17.95 -13.47
CA ILE A 81 -13.47 16.73 -13.08
C ILE A 81 -14.05 15.57 -13.89
N ILE A 82 -13.20 14.87 -14.63
CA ILE A 82 -13.58 13.67 -15.38
C ILE A 82 -13.20 12.44 -14.54
N ALA A 83 -14.18 11.62 -14.21
CA ALA A 83 -14.00 10.35 -13.51
C ALA A 83 -14.17 9.20 -14.50
N TYR A 84 -13.10 8.45 -14.73
CA TYR A 84 -13.12 7.26 -15.58
C TYR A 84 -13.42 6.02 -14.73
N ARG A 85 -14.41 5.25 -15.13
CA ARG A 85 -14.76 3.96 -14.50
C ARG A 85 -13.69 2.94 -14.89
N GLY A 86 -13.27 2.11 -13.93
CA GLY A 86 -12.45 0.93 -14.20
C GLY A 86 -13.31 -0.33 -14.29
N SER A 87 -12.67 -1.49 -14.46
CA SER A 87 -13.38 -2.76 -14.47
C SER A 87 -13.87 -3.13 -13.06
N GLU A 88 -15.02 -3.79 -12.96
CA GLU A 88 -15.56 -4.25 -11.67
C GLU A 88 -14.85 -5.53 -11.19
N PRO A 89 -14.65 -5.73 -9.87
CA PRO A 89 -14.17 -7.00 -9.33
C PRO A 89 -15.17 -8.14 -9.57
N ILE A 90 -14.69 -9.37 -9.75
CA ILE A 90 -15.56 -10.53 -9.94
C ILE A 90 -15.93 -11.11 -8.58
N SER A 91 -17.22 -11.25 -8.25
CA SER A 91 -17.59 -12.01 -7.05
C SER A 91 -17.29 -13.50 -7.23
N LEU A 92 -16.85 -14.18 -6.17
CA LEU A 92 -16.58 -15.64 -6.16
C LEU A 92 -17.75 -16.48 -6.73
N GLY A 93 -19.00 -16.06 -6.51
CA GLY A 93 -20.20 -16.72 -7.06
C GLY A 93 -20.34 -16.53 -8.58
N GLN A 94 -20.19 -15.31 -9.08
CA GLN A 94 -20.23 -15.02 -10.53
C GLN A 94 -19.13 -15.76 -11.29
N PHE A 95 -17.97 -15.94 -10.67
CA PHE A 95 -16.86 -16.68 -11.26
C PHE A 95 -17.12 -18.19 -11.32
N GLN A 96 -17.65 -18.78 -10.24
CA GLN A 96 -18.03 -20.19 -10.17
C GLN A 96 -19.12 -20.55 -11.20
N ASP A 97 -20.13 -19.69 -11.36
CA ASP A 97 -21.19 -19.88 -12.34
C ASP A 97 -20.66 -19.79 -13.79
N THR A 98 -19.71 -18.89 -14.05
CA THR A 98 -19.05 -18.79 -15.36
C THR A 98 -18.26 -20.05 -15.68
N ILE A 99 -17.42 -20.53 -14.75
CA ILE A 99 -16.64 -21.76 -14.94
C ILE A 99 -17.55 -22.98 -15.12
N LYS A 100 -18.64 -23.06 -14.35
CA LYS A 100 -19.60 -24.17 -14.46
C LYS A 100 -20.25 -24.21 -15.84
N GLN A 101 -20.70 -23.06 -16.36
CA GLN A 101 -21.23 -22.98 -17.73
C GLN A 101 -20.21 -23.36 -18.80
N TYR A 102 -18.93 -23.00 -18.63
CA TYR A 102 -17.86 -23.40 -19.54
C TYR A 102 -17.55 -24.90 -19.49
N ARG A 103 -17.51 -25.49 -18.29
CA ARG A 103 -17.29 -26.93 -18.10
C ARG A 103 -18.43 -27.75 -18.71
N ASP A 104 -19.67 -27.33 -18.48
CA ASP A 104 -20.86 -28.00 -19.02
C ASP A 104 -20.91 -27.92 -20.55
N LYS A 105 -20.55 -26.76 -21.14
CA LYS A 105 -20.45 -26.60 -22.60
C LYS A 105 -19.31 -27.40 -23.22
N ARG A 106 -18.13 -27.46 -22.57
CA ARG A 106 -17.00 -28.31 -23.02
C ARG A 106 -17.38 -29.78 -22.99
N GLU A 107 -18.02 -30.25 -21.91
CA GLU A 107 -18.49 -31.64 -21.81
C GLU A 107 -19.57 -31.99 -22.85
N GLN A 108 -20.44 -31.04 -23.20
CA GLN A 108 -21.41 -31.23 -24.29
C GLN A 108 -20.73 -31.31 -25.66
N LEU A 109 -19.78 -30.43 -25.95
CA LEU A 109 -19.01 -30.45 -27.20
C LEU A 109 -18.19 -31.74 -27.34
N ILE A 110 -17.52 -32.18 -26.27
CA ILE A 110 -16.79 -33.45 -26.27
C ILE A 110 -17.74 -34.63 -26.55
N LYS A 111 -18.91 -34.68 -25.88
CA LYS A 111 -19.91 -35.72 -26.14
C LYS A 111 -20.46 -35.70 -27.57
N GLU A 112 -20.60 -34.53 -28.19
CA GLU A 112 -21.03 -34.42 -29.60
C GLU A 112 -19.96 -34.85 -30.61
N VAL A 113 -18.69 -34.57 -30.30
CA VAL A 113 -17.55 -34.92 -31.15
C VAL A 113 -17.18 -36.41 -31.02
N GLU A 114 -17.27 -36.97 -29.82
CA GLU A 114 -17.15 -38.42 -29.56
C GLU A 114 -18.26 -39.21 -30.28
N LYS A 115 -19.50 -38.70 -30.29
CA LYS A 115 -20.61 -39.29 -31.08
C LYS A 115 -20.34 -39.31 -32.59
N LYS A 116 -19.46 -38.43 -33.09
CA LYS A 116 -19.03 -38.39 -34.49
C LYS A 116 -17.75 -39.20 -34.77
N GLY A 117 -17.23 -39.91 -33.76
CA GLY A 117 -16.09 -40.83 -33.91
C GLY A 117 -14.74 -40.13 -34.03
N ILE A 118 -14.63 -38.86 -33.63
CA ILE A 118 -13.40 -38.07 -33.69
C ILE A 118 -12.78 -38.05 -32.28
N ASN A 119 -11.55 -38.56 -32.15
CA ASN A 119 -10.79 -38.50 -30.90
C ASN A 119 -10.17 -37.09 -30.77
N ILE A 120 -10.48 -36.37 -29.70
CA ILE A 120 -9.89 -35.05 -29.42
C ILE A 120 -8.60 -35.29 -28.60
N PRO A 121 -7.41 -34.83 -29.06
CA PRO A 121 -6.19 -34.88 -28.26
C PRO A 121 -6.31 -34.02 -26.99
N GLU A 122 -5.62 -34.39 -25.91
CA GLU A 122 -5.41 -33.46 -24.79
C GLU A 122 -4.60 -32.25 -25.28
N ASP A 123 -5.14 -31.06 -25.06
CA ASP A 123 -4.82 -29.80 -25.74
C ASP A 123 -3.34 -29.36 -25.61
N GLU A 124 -2.62 -29.13 -26.73
CA GLU A 124 -1.31 -28.44 -26.79
C GLU A 124 -1.36 -27.06 -27.49
N ASP A 125 -2.49 -26.66 -28.08
CA ASP A 125 -2.49 -25.64 -29.15
C ASP A 125 -3.60 -24.56 -29.08
N GLY A 126 -4.16 -24.28 -27.89
CA GLY A 126 -4.64 -22.92 -27.60
C GLY A 126 -5.94 -22.45 -28.29
N SER A 127 -6.89 -23.34 -28.61
CA SER A 127 -8.21 -22.99 -29.18
C SER A 127 -9.22 -22.40 -28.17
N PHE A 128 -8.75 -21.66 -27.17
CA PHE A 128 -9.58 -21.12 -26.07
C PHE A 128 -10.51 -19.96 -26.49
N TYR A 129 -10.26 -19.32 -27.63
CA TYR A 129 -10.76 -17.95 -27.88
C TYR A 129 -12.04 -17.83 -28.73
N ASP A 130 -12.53 -18.88 -29.40
CA ASP A 130 -13.54 -18.70 -30.47
C ASP A 130 -15.00 -19.04 -30.11
N SER A 131 -15.32 -19.29 -28.83
CA SER A 131 -16.67 -19.73 -28.42
C SER A 131 -17.50 -18.72 -27.59
N ALA A 132 -17.03 -17.48 -27.43
CA ALA A 132 -17.65 -16.47 -26.57
C ALA A 132 -18.83 -15.68 -27.20
N LYS A 133 -19.60 -16.25 -28.13
CA LYS A 133 -20.73 -15.57 -28.80
C LYS A 133 -22.12 -15.78 -28.14
N GLY A 134 -22.21 -16.38 -26.96
CA GLY A 134 -23.51 -16.71 -26.36
C GLY A 134 -23.52 -16.91 -24.85
N LEU A 135 -23.17 -15.86 -24.09
CA LEU A 135 -23.23 -15.80 -22.63
C LEU A 135 -23.90 -14.49 -22.19
N SER A 136 -24.53 -14.46 -21.00
CA SER A 136 -25.37 -13.37 -20.50
C SER A 136 -24.62 -12.04 -20.29
N GLU A 137 -25.30 -10.93 -20.58
CA GLU A 137 -24.75 -9.55 -20.66
C GLU A 137 -23.96 -9.09 -19.42
N TYR A 138 -24.30 -9.53 -18.20
CA TYR A 138 -23.68 -9.00 -16.98
C TYR A 138 -22.40 -9.71 -16.52
N SER A 139 -22.23 -10.99 -16.86
CA SER A 139 -21.00 -11.76 -16.58
C SER A 139 -19.93 -11.58 -17.66
N ASN A 140 -20.32 -11.05 -18.82
CA ASN A 140 -19.43 -10.84 -19.96
C ASN A 140 -18.58 -9.58 -19.85
N GLU A 141 -19.11 -8.44 -19.37
CA GLU A 141 -18.36 -7.17 -19.36
C GLU A 141 -17.03 -7.30 -18.61
N ILE A 142 -17.02 -7.96 -17.45
CA ILE A 142 -15.82 -8.05 -16.59
C ILE A 142 -14.75 -8.97 -17.21
N LEU A 143 -15.09 -10.21 -17.57
CA LEU A 143 -14.12 -11.13 -18.20
C LEU A 143 -13.67 -10.63 -19.58
N GLN A 144 -14.53 -9.93 -20.33
CA GLN A 144 -14.15 -9.33 -21.62
C GLN A 144 -13.24 -8.11 -21.45
N ASP A 145 -13.50 -7.23 -20.48
CA ASP A 145 -12.60 -6.12 -20.14
C ASP A 145 -11.22 -6.62 -19.72
N TRP A 146 -11.17 -7.70 -18.91
CA TRP A 146 -9.95 -8.27 -18.35
C TRP A 146 -9.17 -9.21 -19.29
N LEU A 147 -9.84 -9.97 -20.16
CA LEU A 147 -9.19 -10.96 -21.06
C LEU A 147 -9.16 -10.54 -22.53
N HIS A 148 -10.04 -9.65 -22.98
CA HIS A 148 -10.21 -9.40 -24.42
C HIS A 148 -9.81 -8.00 -24.91
N MET A 149 -10.01 -6.90 -24.16
CA MET A 149 -9.97 -5.59 -24.85
C MET A 149 -8.93 -4.55 -24.39
N ASP A 150 -8.57 -4.40 -23.11
CA ASP A 150 -7.66 -3.28 -22.73
C ASP A 150 -6.56 -3.61 -21.71
N THR A 151 -6.79 -4.53 -20.79
CA THR A 151 -5.75 -5.04 -19.88
C THR A 151 -4.74 -5.94 -20.61
N SER A 152 -5.09 -6.49 -21.77
CA SER A 152 -4.14 -7.21 -22.65
C SER A 152 -3.02 -6.30 -23.14
N TYR A 153 -3.28 -4.99 -23.28
CA TYR A 153 -2.25 -4.00 -23.56
C TYR A 153 -1.34 -3.81 -22.36
N LEU A 154 -1.90 -3.70 -21.16
CA LEU A 154 -1.15 -3.53 -19.92
C LEU A 154 -0.30 -4.77 -19.62
N VAL A 155 -0.91 -5.97 -19.62
CA VAL A 155 -0.23 -7.25 -19.39
C VAL A 155 0.76 -7.55 -20.52
N GLY A 156 0.40 -7.29 -21.78
CA GLY A 156 1.25 -7.53 -22.94
C GLY A 156 2.26 -6.41 -23.24
N LYS A 157 2.25 -5.32 -22.47
CA LYS A 157 3.08 -4.11 -22.69
C LYS A 157 2.98 -3.56 -24.13
N LYS A 158 1.79 -3.61 -24.73
CA LYS A 158 1.54 -3.14 -26.11
C LYS A 158 1.28 -1.63 -26.15
N PRO A 159 1.76 -0.89 -27.17
CA PRO A 159 1.41 0.51 -27.35
C PRO A 159 -0.11 0.73 -27.42
N PHE A 160 -0.63 1.77 -26.78
CA PHE A 160 -2.08 2.06 -26.81
C PHE A 160 -2.58 2.61 -28.14
N ASP A 161 -1.70 3.05 -29.03
CA ASP A 161 -2.01 3.70 -30.30
C ASP A 161 -2.18 2.73 -31.49
N ASP A 162 -2.17 1.41 -31.24
CA ASP A 162 -2.31 0.39 -32.29
C ASP A 162 -3.75 0.17 -32.82
N GLY A 163 -4.73 0.95 -32.35
CA GLY A 163 -6.12 0.89 -32.81
C GLY A 163 -7.07 1.89 -32.12
N THR A 164 -8.18 2.24 -32.76
CA THR A 164 -9.15 3.23 -32.25
C THR A 164 -10.14 2.68 -31.21
N GLU A 165 -10.14 1.36 -30.97
CA GLU A 165 -11.03 0.71 -30.01
C GLU A 165 -10.47 0.71 -28.57
N ASN A 166 -9.20 1.04 -28.38
CA ASN A 166 -8.54 1.08 -27.07
C ASN A 166 -9.16 2.15 -26.12
N GLN A 167 -9.48 1.76 -24.89
CA GLN A 167 -10.10 2.63 -23.88
C GLN A 167 -9.27 3.85 -23.51
N ALA A 168 -7.95 3.77 -23.48
CA ALA A 168 -7.07 4.89 -23.19
C ALA A 168 -7.17 5.96 -24.30
N ILE A 169 -7.19 5.54 -25.57
CA ILE A 169 -7.42 6.43 -26.71
C ILE A 169 -8.83 7.05 -26.63
N GLN A 170 -9.84 6.25 -26.32
CA GLN A 170 -11.19 6.76 -26.15
C GLN A 170 -11.30 7.76 -24.99
N ALA A 171 -10.54 7.56 -23.91
CA ALA A 171 -10.50 8.42 -22.74
C ALA A 171 -9.86 9.78 -23.06
N ASP A 172 -8.76 9.76 -23.82
CA ASP A 172 -8.12 10.95 -24.38
C ASP A 172 -9.07 11.74 -25.30
N GLN A 173 -9.74 11.04 -26.23
CA GLN A 173 -10.74 11.67 -27.11
C GLN A 173 -11.88 12.30 -26.33
N TYR A 174 -12.33 11.65 -25.26
CA TYR A 174 -13.37 12.20 -24.39
C TYR A 174 -12.87 13.46 -23.65
N ALA A 175 -11.65 13.44 -23.09
CA ALA A 175 -11.05 14.62 -22.47
C ALA A 175 -10.94 15.79 -23.46
N LYS A 176 -10.52 15.54 -24.71
CA LYS A 176 -10.45 16.54 -25.78
C LYS A 176 -11.83 17.11 -26.14
N LYS A 177 -12.88 16.27 -26.18
CA LYS A 177 -14.27 16.75 -26.34
C LYS A 177 -14.66 17.68 -25.19
N ILE A 178 -14.43 17.27 -23.94
CA ILE A 178 -14.75 18.10 -22.77
C ILE A 178 -13.97 19.42 -22.79
N HIS A 179 -12.70 19.41 -23.18
CA HIS A 179 -11.90 20.62 -23.33
C HIS A 179 -12.44 21.58 -24.39
N LYS A 180 -12.85 21.04 -25.55
CA LYS A 180 -13.49 21.83 -26.62
C LYS A 180 -14.82 22.44 -26.18
N ASP A 181 -15.60 21.65 -25.45
CA ASP A 181 -16.90 22.03 -24.92
C ASP A 181 -16.76 23.10 -23.81
N PHE A 182 -15.85 22.89 -22.86
CA PHE A 182 -15.66 23.69 -21.65
C PHE A 182 -14.39 24.55 -21.75
N LYS A 183 -14.33 25.43 -22.76
CA LYS A 183 -13.10 26.16 -23.15
C LYS A 183 -12.39 26.92 -22.03
N ASN A 184 -13.11 27.34 -21.00
CA ASN A 184 -12.57 28.15 -19.89
C ASN A 184 -12.27 27.32 -18.63
N ALA A 185 -12.54 26.01 -18.67
CA ALA A 185 -12.44 25.16 -17.49
C ALA A 185 -11.00 24.71 -17.20
N ASP A 186 -10.64 24.72 -15.92
CA ASP A 186 -9.55 23.90 -15.41
C ASP A 186 -10.05 22.46 -15.30
N ILE A 187 -9.54 21.59 -16.17
CA ILE A 187 -9.93 20.18 -16.26
C ILE A 187 -8.98 19.36 -15.40
N GLN A 188 -9.56 18.52 -14.54
CA GLN A 188 -8.88 17.53 -13.72
C GLN A 188 -9.45 16.15 -14.04
N VAL A 189 -8.69 15.10 -13.77
CA VAL A 189 -9.13 13.73 -14.02
C VAL A 189 -8.85 12.82 -12.85
N THR A 190 -9.63 11.75 -12.74
CA THR A 190 -9.44 10.70 -11.74
C THR A 190 -9.95 9.37 -12.25
N GLY A 191 -9.50 8.29 -11.61
CA GLY A 191 -9.97 6.96 -11.91
C GLY A 191 -9.34 5.91 -11.00
N HIS A 192 -9.96 4.75 -10.98
CA HIS A 192 -9.52 3.57 -10.27
C HIS A 192 -9.28 2.41 -11.24
N SER A 193 -8.33 1.52 -10.95
CA SER A 193 -8.07 0.35 -11.79
C SER A 193 -7.71 0.76 -13.24
N LEU A 194 -8.33 0.12 -14.24
CA LEU A 194 -8.28 0.51 -15.64
C LEU A 194 -8.69 1.98 -15.89
N GLY A 195 -9.68 2.50 -15.15
CA GLY A 195 -10.09 3.90 -15.20
C GLY A 195 -8.98 4.84 -14.74
N GLY A 196 -8.14 4.41 -13.80
CA GLY A 196 -6.94 5.15 -13.41
C GLY A 196 -5.89 5.15 -14.52
N SER A 197 -5.68 4.03 -15.23
CA SER A 197 -4.80 4.00 -16.42
C SER A 197 -5.31 4.94 -17.53
N ASN A 198 -6.63 4.97 -17.77
CA ASN A 198 -7.28 5.89 -18.70
C ASN A 198 -7.06 7.35 -18.31
N ALA A 199 -7.18 7.67 -17.01
CA ALA A 199 -6.91 9.00 -16.48
C ALA A 199 -5.43 9.40 -16.64
N SER A 200 -4.50 8.51 -16.29
CA SER A 200 -3.06 8.72 -16.45
C SER A 200 -2.69 8.98 -17.91
N TYR A 201 -3.27 8.19 -18.84
CA TYR A 201 -3.05 8.39 -20.28
C TYR A 201 -3.58 9.75 -20.74
N ALA A 202 -4.81 10.12 -20.36
CA ALA A 202 -5.37 11.42 -20.69
C ALA A 202 -4.47 12.57 -20.20
N VAL A 203 -3.91 12.46 -18.98
CA VAL A 203 -2.97 13.46 -18.43
C VAL A 203 -1.75 13.57 -19.35
N VAL A 204 -1.02 12.49 -19.58
CA VAL A 204 0.28 12.58 -20.29
C VAL A 204 0.15 13.00 -21.74
N MET A 205 -0.98 12.72 -22.38
CA MET A 205 -1.27 13.11 -23.76
C MET A 205 -1.77 14.55 -23.91
N ASN A 206 -2.15 15.23 -22.82
CA ASN A 206 -2.78 16.55 -22.87
C ASN A 206 -2.24 17.51 -21.81
N ASP A 207 -1.61 18.60 -22.26
CA ASP A 207 -1.13 19.66 -21.38
C ASP A 207 -2.27 20.54 -20.80
N PHE A 208 -3.49 20.49 -21.36
CA PHE A 208 -4.65 21.21 -20.81
C PHE A 208 -5.18 20.60 -19.51
N ILE A 209 -4.83 19.34 -19.22
CA ILE A 209 -5.24 18.67 -17.98
C ILE A 209 -4.34 19.14 -16.85
N LYS A 210 -4.95 19.82 -15.87
CA LYS A 210 -4.26 20.48 -14.76
C LYS A 210 -3.78 19.51 -13.69
N ARG A 211 -4.56 18.47 -13.40
CA ARG A 211 -4.24 17.49 -12.36
C ARG A 211 -4.94 16.16 -12.64
N GLY A 212 -4.24 15.06 -12.38
CA GLY A 212 -4.74 13.71 -12.33
C GLY A 212 -4.40 13.08 -10.98
N VAL A 213 -5.37 12.46 -10.33
CA VAL A 213 -5.16 11.62 -9.15
C VAL A 213 -5.78 10.26 -9.43
N THR A 214 -5.01 9.20 -9.33
CA THR A 214 -5.45 7.85 -9.70
C THR A 214 -5.20 6.88 -8.57
N PHE A 215 -5.97 5.79 -8.54
CA PHE A 215 -5.92 4.79 -7.50
C PHE A 215 -5.79 3.39 -8.12
N GLU A 216 -4.83 2.62 -7.62
CA GLU A 216 -4.64 1.21 -7.95
C GLU A 216 -4.53 0.93 -9.46
N ASN A 217 -4.04 1.90 -10.24
CA ASN A 217 -3.85 1.72 -11.67
C ASN A 217 -2.55 0.96 -11.96
N PRO A 218 -2.55 0.04 -12.95
CA PRO A 218 -1.32 -0.46 -13.55
C PRO A 218 -0.42 0.67 -14.09
N ASN A 219 0.89 0.42 -14.12
CA ASN A 219 1.82 1.36 -14.75
C ASN A 219 1.69 1.30 -16.28
N ILE A 220 1.43 2.46 -16.89
CA ILE A 220 1.23 2.59 -18.34
C ILE A 220 2.49 2.93 -19.13
N TYR A 221 3.65 3.12 -18.48
CA TYR A 221 4.87 3.63 -19.12
C TYR A 221 5.22 2.91 -20.42
N GLU A 222 5.18 1.57 -20.43
CA GLU A 222 5.53 0.75 -21.60
C GLU A 222 4.54 0.90 -22.76
N ASN A 223 3.31 1.32 -22.46
CA ASN A 223 2.23 1.52 -23.42
C ASN A 223 2.27 2.90 -24.10
N LEU A 224 3.12 3.82 -23.61
CA LEU A 224 3.20 5.19 -24.10
C LEU A 224 4.04 5.30 -25.39
N PRO A 225 3.76 6.31 -26.24
CA PRO A 225 4.65 6.69 -27.32
C PRO A 225 6.05 7.09 -26.81
N GLU A 226 7.08 6.91 -27.63
CA GLU A 226 8.49 7.11 -27.23
C GLU A 226 8.82 8.55 -26.78
N ASP A 227 8.21 9.57 -27.39
CA ASP A 227 8.37 10.96 -26.98
C ASP A 227 7.76 11.21 -25.59
N VAL A 228 6.63 10.56 -25.29
CA VAL A 228 5.96 10.64 -23.98
C VAL A 228 6.73 9.86 -22.93
N LYS A 229 7.31 8.70 -23.26
CA LYS A 229 8.23 7.96 -22.39
C LYS A 229 9.44 8.82 -22.00
N ALA A 230 10.04 9.51 -22.97
CA ALA A 230 11.16 10.42 -22.70
C ALA A 230 10.79 11.58 -21.76
N ARG A 231 9.57 12.11 -21.85
CA ARG A 231 9.04 13.13 -20.91
C ARG A 231 8.79 12.55 -19.52
N ALA A 232 8.25 11.33 -19.44
CA ALA A 232 8.07 10.62 -18.17
C ALA A 232 9.40 10.40 -17.44
N LEU A 233 10.46 9.96 -18.15
CA LEU A 233 11.81 9.80 -17.60
C LEU A 233 12.40 11.10 -17.04
N LYS A 234 12.07 12.25 -17.64
CA LYS A 234 12.48 13.58 -17.16
C LYS A 234 11.67 14.05 -15.95
N GLY A 235 10.56 13.38 -15.64
CA GLY A 235 9.66 13.73 -14.54
C GLY A 235 8.63 14.80 -14.88
N ASP A 236 8.42 15.11 -16.17
CA ASP A 236 7.55 16.21 -16.65
C ASP A 236 6.10 16.12 -16.13
N PHE A 237 5.65 14.92 -15.75
CA PHE A 237 4.27 14.66 -15.31
C PHE A 237 4.10 14.63 -13.80
N ARG A 238 5.18 14.58 -13.01
CA ARG A 238 5.12 14.34 -11.55
C ARG A 238 4.44 15.47 -10.77
N SER A 239 4.45 16.69 -11.29
CA SER A 239 3.77 17.83 -10.65
C SER A 239 2.25 17.83 -10.85
N ARG A 240 1.73 17.02 -11.77
CA ARG A 240 0.31 17.02 -12.16
C ARG A 240 -0.36 15.65 -12.14
N LEU A 241 0.39 14.56 -12.14
CA LEU A 241 -0.14 13.20 -12.00
C LEU A 241 0.31 12.62 -10.66
N THR A 242 -0.63 12.25 -9.80
CA THR A 242 -0.38 11.48 -8.57
C THR A 242 -1.03 10.11 -8.71
N GLU A 243 -0.23 9.05 -8.54
CA GLU A 243 -0.69 7.67 -8.65
C GLU A 243 -0.61 7.00 -7.28
N TYR A 244 -1.75 6.66 -6.70
CA TYR A 244 -1.80 5.87 -5.48
C TYR A 244 -1.77 4.38 -5.81
N ILE A 245 -0.80 3.65 -5.24
CA ILE A 245 -0.67 2.20 -5.42
C ILE A 245 -0.73 1.50 -4.06
N ASN A 246 -1.15 0.24 -4.05
CA ASN A 246 -1.28 -0.55 -2.84
C ASN A 246 -0.45 -1.83 -2.93
N LEU A 247 0.45 -2.04 -1.97
CA LEU A 247 1.37 -3.19 -2.01
C LEU A 247 0.66 -4.55 -1.91
N ASN A 248 -0.58 -4.57 -1.39
CA ASN A 248 -1.41 -5.77 -1.33
C ASN A 248 -2.42 -5.85 -2.49
N ASP A 249 -2.14 -5.16 -3.59
CA ASP A 249 -2.92 -5.22 -4.82
C ASP A 249 -2.01 -5.51 -6.03
N GLY A 250 -2.16 -6.72 -6.58
CA GLY A 250 -1.40 -7.17 -7.74
C GLY A 250 -1.61 -6.35 -9.01
N LEU A 251 -2.73 -5.63 -9.14
CA LEU A 251 -2.99 -4.75 -10.27
C LEU A 251 -2.20 -3.46 -10.19
N SER A 252 -2.16 -2.86 -9.01
CA SER A 252 -1.37 -1.64 -8.79
C SER A 252 0.14 -1.88 -8.99
N LEU A 253 0.60 -3.12 -8.79
CA LEU A 253 1.98 -3.56 -8.97
C LEU A 253 2.35 -3.95 -10.41
N LEU A 254 1.36 -4.11 -11.29
CA LEU A 254 1.60 -4.49 -12.68
C LEU A 254 2.44 -3.43 -13.41
N ASN A 255 3.46 -3.88 -14.14
CA ASN A 255 4.43 -3.07 -14.89
C ASN A 255 5.28 -2.09 -14.04
N ARG A 256 5.33 -2.26 -12.71
CA ARG A 256 6.20 -1.47 -11.82
C ARG A 256 7.68 -1.89 -11.88
N ASP A 257 8.02 -2.79 -12.81
CA ASP A 257 9.41 -3.07 -13.22
C ASP A 257 9.95 -2.02 -14.21
N ALA A 258 9.07 -1.23 -14.82
CA ALA A 258 9.39 -0.12 -15.72
C ALA A 258 9.52 1.22 -14.97
N ALA A 259 9.84 2.30 -15.70
CA ALA A 259 9.89 3.64 -15.12
C ALA A 259 8.50 4.14 -14.72
N GLU A 260 8.44 4.98 -13.69
CA GLU A 260 7.19 5.59 -13.23
C GLU A 260 6.80 6.81 -14.08
N VAL A 261 5.50 7.01 -14.29
CA VAL A 261 4.97 8.10 -15.11
C VAL A 261 4.71 9.35 -14.26
N GLY A 262 3.88 9.23 -13.23
CA GLY A 262 3.53 10.30 -12.29
C GLY A 262 4.34 10.28 -11.00
N LYS A 263 3.84 11.03 -10.01
CA LYS A 263 4.28 10.93 -8.61
C LYS A 263 3.55 9.75 -7.97
N VAL A 264 4.27 8.65 -7.78
CA VAL A 264 3.73 7.45 -7.12
C VAL A 264 3.73 7.64 -5.61
N LYS A 265 2.60 7.36 -4.98
CA LYS A 265 2.43 7.28 -3.53
C LYS A 265 1.99 5.88 -3.16
N VAL A 266 2.69 5.29 -2.21
CA VAL A 266 2.51 3.89 -1.85
C VAL A 266 1.66 3.78 -0.60
N MET A 267 0.71 2.87 -0.64
CA MET A 267 -0.24 2.54 0.40
C MET A 267 -0.02 1.10 0.85
N TYR A 268 -0.42 0.82 2.09
CA TYR A 268 -0.47 -0.51 2.63
C TYR A 268 -1.65 -0.60 3.58
N ASP A 269 -2.37 -1.71 3.53
CA ASP A 269 -3.36 -2.09 4.52
C ASP A 269 -3.22 -3.58 4.84
N GLU A 270 -3.63 -4.00 6.04
CA GLU A 270 -3.54 -5.39 6.48
C GLU A 270 -4.56 -6.32 5.81
N ALA A 271 -5.33 -5.88 4.80
CA ALA A 271 -6.30 -6.72 4.11
C ALA A 271 -5.60 -7.71 3.18
N LEU A 272 -4.98 -8.72 3.77
CA LEU A 272 -5.16 -10.07 3.30
C LEU A 272 -6.40 -10.60 4.03
N PRO A 273 -7.58 -10.69 3.36
CA PRO A 273 -8.68 -11.44 3.93
C PRO A 273 -8.14 -12.83 4.31
N ASN A 274 -8.46 -13.29 5.52
CA ASN A 274 -8.15 -14.65 5.95
C ASN A 274 -8.62 -15.66 4.88
N GLY A 275 -7.69 -16.15 4.05
CA GLY A 275 -7.88 -17.36 3.27
C GLY A 275 -7.82 -17.22 1.75
N VAL A 276 -6.60 -17.06 1.22
CA VAL A 276 -6.14 -18.03 0.21
C VAL A 276 -5.08 -18.89 0.88
N GLN A 277 -5.47 -20.05 1.40
CA GLN A 277 -4.48 -21.00 1.89
C GLN A 277 -3.61 -21.44 0.71
N HIS A 278 -2.31 -21.14 0.76
CA HIS A 278 -1.29 -21.49 -0.24
C HIS A 278 -1.28 -22.96 -0.68
N ASN A 279 -1.93 -23.87 0.06
CA ASN A 279 -1.84 -25.31 -0.16
C ASN A 279 -2.83 -25.86 -1.21
N ARG A 280 -3.72 -25.03 -1.77
CA ARG A 280 -4.50 -25.35 -2.97
C ARG A 280 -4.73 -24.07 -3.77
N LEU A 281 -3.81 -23.72 -4.67
CA LEU A 281 -4.07 -22.68 -5.67
C LEU A 281 -5.42 -22.99 -6.33
N PRO A 282 -6.46 -22.13 -6.15
CA PRO A 282 -7.76 -22.40 -6.73
C PRO A 282 -7.64 -22.45 -8.26
N ASP A 283 -8.46 -23.26 -8.94
CA ASP A 283 -8.32 -23.51 -10.39
C ASP A 283 -8.34 -22.22 -11.23
N VAL A 284 -8.89 -21.14 -10.66
CA VAL A 284 -8.79 -19.75 -11.16
C VAL A 284 -7.36 -19.29 -11.40
N VAL A 285 -6.45 -19.48 -10.45
CA VAL A 285 -5.05 -19.00 -10.55
C VAL A 285 -4.32 -19.78 -11.63
N LYS A 286 -4.62 -21.08 -11.77
CA LYS A 286 -4.05 -21.93 -12.83
C LYS A 286 -4.56 -21.51 -14.20
N MET A 287 -5.86 -21.22 -14.33
CA MET A 287 -6.47 -20.78 -15.59
C MET A 287 -5.94 -19.41 -16.02
N LEU A 288 -5.88 -18.44 -15.11
CA LEU A 288 -5.29 -17.12 -15.38
C LEU A 288 -3.79 -17.24 -15.73
N GLY A 289 -3.06 -18.08 -15.01
CA GLY A 289 -1.65 -18.37 -15.31
C GLY A 289 -1.45 -18.95 -16.71
N LEU A 290 -2.33 -19.86 -17.14
CA LEU A 290 -2.33 -20.38 -18.52
C LEU A 290 -2.70 -19.30 -19.54
N ALA A 291 -3.73 -18.49 -19.24
CA ALA A 291 -4.21 -17.41 -20.11
C ALA A 291 -3.19 -16.28 -20.28
N PHE A 292 -2.28 -16.06 -19.32
CA PHE A 292 -1.24 -15.03 -19.43
C PHE A 292 0.14 -15.56 -19.79
N LYS A 293 0.31 -16.88 -19.89
CA LYS A 293 1.61 -17.52 -20.19
C LYS A 293 2.23 -16.99 -21.49
N HIS A 294 1.43 -16.62 -22.48
CA HIS A 294 1.92 -16.13 -23.77
C HIS A 294 2.43 -14.69 -23.76
N TYR A 295 2.08 -13.87 -22.75
CA TYR A 295 2.55 -12.48 -22.66
C TYR A 295 3.95 -12.33 -22.08
N ASN A 296 4.48 -13.36 -21.40
CA ASN A 296 5.83 -13.36 -20.81
C ASN A 296 6.15 -12.09 -19.99
N ASN A 297 5.18 -11.57 -19.23
CA ASN A 297 5.36 -10.36 -18.42
C ASN A 297 5.89 -10.71 -17.02
N GLN A 298 7.15 -10.34 -16.75
CA GLN A 298 7.82 -10.63 -15.47
C GLN A 298 7.26 -9.84 -14.27
N SER A 299 6.54 -8.76 -14.51
CA SER A 299 5.89 -7.97 -13.44
C SER A 299 4.56 -8.55 -12.99
N LEU A 300 3.97 -9.47 -13.76
CA LEU A 300 2.68 -10.07 -13.44
C LEU A 300 2.86 -11.14 -12.35
N ASP A 301 2.43 -10.83 -11.14
CA ASP A 301 2.18 -11.83 -10.10
C ASP A 301 0.75 -12.36 -10.25
N VAL A 302 0.61 -13.53 -10.85
CA VAL A 302 -0.70 -14.14 -11.16
C VAL A 302 -1.51 -14.43 -9.89
N THR A 303 -0.84 -14.67 -8.76
CA THR A 303 -1.52 -14.92 -7.48
C THR A 303 -2.09 -13.62 -6.92
N LEU A 304 -1.28 -12.57 -6.79
CA LEU A 304 -1.74 -11.26 -6.33
C LEU A 304 -2.77 -10.65 -7.28
N PHE A 305 -2.62 -10.86 -8.59
CA PHE A 305 -3.59 -10.44 -9.60
C PHE A 305 -4.93 -11.16 -9.42
N ALA A 306 -4.93 -12.47 -9.16
CA ALA A 306 -6.16 -13.20 -8.89
C ALA A 306 -6.80 -12.74 -7.57
N GLU A 307 -6.00 -12.46 -6.53
CA GLU A 307 -6.50 -11.91 -5.26
C GLU A 307 -7.14 -10.53 -5.45
N ALA A 308 -6.52 -9.67 -6.26
CA ALA A 308 -7.06 -8.37 -6.65
C ALA A 308 -8.47 -8.53 -7.26
N LEU A 309 -8.63 -9.44 -8.23
CA LEU A 309 -9.92 -9.73 -8.85
C LEU A 309 -10.98 -10.29 -7.88
N MET A 310 -10.54 -10.97 -6.81
CA MET A 310 -11.42 -11.60 -5.82
C MET A 310 -11.82 -10.67 -4.66
N GLY A 311 -11.36 -9.42 -4.67
CA GLY A 311 -11.84 -8.38 -3.76
C GLY A 311 -10.78 -7.70 -2.91
N SER A 312 -9.48 -7.94 -3.13
CA SER A 312 -8.47 -7.02 -2.60
C SER A 312 -8.35 -5.75 -3.45
N HIS A 313 -8.91 -5.67 -4.65
CA HIS A 313 -8.85 -4.45 -5.46
C HIS A 313 -10.05 -3.53 -5.21
N GLY A 314 -9.85 -2.37 -4.59
CA GLY A 314 -10.96 -1.54 -4.12
C GLY A 314 -10.57 -0.20 -3.49
N LEU A 315 -11.42 0.80 -3.73
CA LEU A 315 -11.24 2.17 -3.23
C LEU A 315 -11.55 2.34 -1.73
N ASP A 316 -12.27 1.39 -1.11
CA ASP A 316 -12.65 1.38 0.30
C ASP A 316 -11.52 0.99 1.25
N ARG A 317 -10.35 0.62 0.70
CA ARG A 317 -9.12 0.29 1.45
C ARG A 317 -8.33 1.52 1.90
N TYR A 318 -8.70 2.71 1.41
CA TYR A 318 -7.96 3.95 1.66
C TYR A 318 -8.36 4.55 3.01
N THR A 319 -7.35 4.89 3.82
CA THR A 319 -7.53 5.74 5.00
C THR A 319 -7.00 7.13 4.70
N PHE A 320 -7.66 8.16 5.22
CA PHE A 320 -7.32 9.56 4.94
C PHE A 320 -7.00 10.31 6.23
N ASN A 321 -6.04 11.23 6.14
CA ASN A 321 -5.73 12.19 7.18
C ASN A 321 -6.83 13.25 7.29
N SER A 322 -6.84 14.01 8.39
CA SER A 322 -7.83 15.06 8.62
C SER A 322 -7.87 16.19 7.56
N ASP A 323 -6.81 16.32 6.76
CA ASP A 323 -6.73 17.28 5.65
C ASP A 323 -7.20 16.70 4.30
N GLY A 324 -7.64 15.44 4.28
CA GLY A 324 -8.09 14.69 3.12
C GLY A 324 -6.97 14.11 2.25
N SER A 325 -5.72 14.14 2.71
CA SER A 325 -4.61 13.41 2.07
C SER A 325 -4.69 11.91 2.42
N ALA A 326 -4.40 11.02 1.47
CA ALA A 326 -4.39 9.59 1.73
C ALA A 326 -3.18 9.20 2.60
N GLN A 327 -3.37 8.31 3.56
CA GLN A 327 -2.34 7.82 4.48
C GLN A 327 -1.37 6.87 3.77
N THR A 328 -0.15 7.33 3.51
CA THR A 328 0.86 6.53 2.81
C THR A 328 1.57 5.54 3.73
N VAL A 329 2.28 4.58 3.16
CA VAL A 329 3.20 3.68 3.89
C VAL A 329 4.16 4.48 4.76
N ASP A 330 4.65 5.63 4.29
CA ASP A 330 5.53 6.50 5.09
C ASP A 330 4.84 6.98 6.37
N ASP A 331 3.56 7.36 6.28
CA ASP A 331 2.77 7.83 7.42
C ASP A 331 2.50 6.70 8.43
N VAL A 332 2.20 5.50 7.92
CA VAL A 332 1.91 4.33 8.76
C VAL A 332 3.19 3.79 9.42
N LEU A 333 4.33 3.77 8.71
CA LEU A 333 5.58 3.20 9.22
C LEU A 333 6.27 4.07 10.28
N LYS A 334 6.07 5.39 10.26
CA LYS A 334 6.66 6.33 11.23
C LYS A 334 6.40 5.97 12.70
N ASN A 335 5.34 5.20 12.98
CA ASN A 335 4.96 4.82 14.34
C ASN A 335 4.71 3.31 14.55
N ASN A 336 5.01 2.45 13.57
CA ASN A 336 4.66 1.02 13.63
C ASN A 336 5.85 0.10 13.29
N PRO A 337 6.73 -0.18 14.28
CA PRO A 337 7.94 -0.99 14.08
C PRO A 337 7.65 -2.44 13.67
N GLU A 338 6.61 -3.05 14.24
CA GLU A 338 6.21 -4.43 13.91
C GLU A 338 5.73 -4.55 12.46
N LEU A 339 4.99 -3.54 11.99
CA LEU A 339 4.52 -3.45 10.62
C LEU A 339 5.68 -3.30 9.62
N ALA A 340 6.68 -2.47 9.93
CA ALA A 340 7.87 -2.30 9.09
C ALA A 340 8.61 -3.63 8.87
N ALA A 341 8.76 -4.43 9.93
CA ALA A 341 9.39 -5.74 9.86
C ALA A 341 8.53 -6.76 9.09
N ALA A 342 7.21 -6.74 9.28
CA ALA A 342 6.28 -7.59 8.54
C ALA A 342 6.30 -7.27 7.04
N MET A 343 6.27 -6.00 6.66
CA MET A 343 6.35 -5.54 5.27
C MET A 343 7.69 -5.90 4.63
N LEU A 344 8.82 -5.78 5.34
CA LEU A 344 10.12 -6.22 4.82
C LEU A 344 10.15 -7.74 4.55
N LYS A 345 9.51 -8.53 5.41
CA LYS A 345 9.39 -9.98 5.22
C LYS A 345 8.49 -10.30 4.03
N GLN A 346 7.36 -9.62 3.89
CA GLN A 346 6.44 -9.77 2.77
C GLN A 346 7.11 -9.36 1.45
N MET A 347 7.87 -8.26 1.45
CA MET A 347 8.64 -7.82 0.29
C MET A 347 9.63 -8.88 -0.22
N LYS A 348 10.31 -9.58 0.69
CA LYS A 348 11.22 -10.67 0.32
C LYS A 348 10.48 -11.88 -0.29
N SER A 349 9.19 -12.05 0.01
CA SER A 349 8.35 -13.10 -0.57
C SER A 349 7.61 -12.69 -1.85
N THR A 350 7.35 -11.39 -2.05
CA THR A 350 6.77 -10.84 -3.29
C THR A 350 7.86 -10.55 -4.31
N ASN A 351 7.55 -10.51 -5.61
CA ASN A 351 8.50 -10.16 -6.68
C ASN A 351 8.98 -8.69 -6.68
N VAL A 352 8.80 -7.94 -5.58
CA VAL A 352 9.29 -6.56 -5.46
C VAL A 352 10.82 -6.59 -5.37
N LYS A 353 11.49 -6.04 -6.39
CA LYS A 353 12.96 -6.01 -6.46
C LYS A 353 13.55 -5.29 -5.24
N ALA A 354 14.69 -5.78 -4.76
CA ALA A 354 15.34 -5.29 -3.54
C ALA A 354 15.78 -3.81 -3.56
N ASN A 355 15.72 -3.13 -4.71
CA ASN A 355 16.22 -1.77 -4.94
C ASN A 355 15.14 -0.79 -5.44
N THR A 356 13.85 -1.09 -5.26
CA THR A 356 12.77 -0.15 -5.57
C THR A 356 12.69 0.95 -4.50
N GLY A 357 12.11 2.12 -4.83
CA GLY A 357 11.90 3.19 -3.83
C GLY A 357 11.14 2.71 -2.60
N VAL A 358 10.21 1.77 -2.78
CA VAL A 358 9.45 1.16 -1.69
C VAL A 358 10.33 0.34 -0.75
N SER A 359 11.30 -0.43 -1.28
CA SER A 359 12.20 -1.24 -0.45
C SER A 359 13.16 -0.36 0.34
N ILE A 360 13.58 0.78 -0.24
CA ILE A 360 14.42 1.79 0.42
C ILE A 360 13.63 2.41 1.58
N LEU A 361 12.37 2.80 1.34
CA LEU A 361 11.49 3.38 2.35
C LEU A 361 11.28 2.44 3.54
N ILE A 362 10.93 1.17 3.31
CA ILE A 362 10.73 0.18 4.39
C ILE A 362 12.04 -0.08 5.14
N LYS A 363 13.17 -0.25 4.44
CA LYS A 363 14.48 -0.45 5.10
C LYS A 363 14.84 0.75 5.98
N SER A 364 14.60 1.97 5.52
CA SER A 364 14.89 3.19 6.28
C SER A 364 14.09 3.22 7.59
N HIS A 365 12.80 2.92 7.54
CA HIS A 365 11.94 2.85 8.73
C HIS A 365 12.31 1.70 9.67
N VAL A 366 12.69 0.52 9.17
CA VAL A 366 13.18 -0.58 10.02
C VAL A 366 14.43 -0.16 10.80
N LEU A 367 15.37 0.54 10.15
CA LEU A 367 16.58 1.04 10.80
C LEU A 367 16.24 2.09 11.89
N MET A 368 15.41 3.08 11.58
CA MET A 368 14.98 4.12 12.55
C MET A 368 14.21 3.54 13.75
N ASN A 369 13.33 2.58 13.49
CA ASN A 369 12.51 1.94 14.51
C ASN A 369 13.36 1.02 15.41
N THR A 370 14.29 0.26 14.82
CA THR A 370 15.23 -0.58 15.59
C THR A 370 16.14 0.29 16.46
N SER A 371 16.60 1.44 15.94
CA SER A 371 17.33 2.45 16.72
C SER A 371 16.54 2.88 17.95
N THR A 372 15.28 3.29 17.76
CA THR A 372 14.41 3.74 18.86
C THR A 372 14.20 2.66 19.93
N GLN A 373 13.97 1.41 19.51
CA GLN A 373 13.83 0.28 20.43
C GLN A 373 15.12 0.00 21.23
N LEU A 374 16.28 0.01 20.57
CA LEU A 374 17.56 -0.20 21.24
C LEU A 374 17.89 0.93 22.23
N LYS A 375 17.59 2.19 21.89
CA LYS A 375 17.69 3.33 22.83
C LYS A 375 16.83 3.12 24.04
N HIS A 376 15.56 2.74 23.85
CA HIS A 376 14.66 2.46 24.96
C HIS A 376 15.22 1.33 25.85
N ILE A 377 15.72 0.22 25.28
CA ILE A 377 16.32 -0.87 26.04
C ILE A 377 17.55 -0.40 26.83
N ALA A 378 18.43 0.40 26.19
CA ALA A 378 19.61 0.96 26.83
C ALA A 378 19.24 1.91 27.99
N GLU A 379 18.29 2.80 27.79
CA GLU A 379 17.88 3.82 28.76
C GLU A 379 17.03 3.27 29.90
N SER A 380 16.18 2.27 29.64
CA SER A 380 15.22 1.75 30.63
C SER A 380 15.68 0.43 31.25
N GLU A 381 15.76 -0.64 30.45
CA GLU A 381 16.00 -2.00 30.92
C GLU A 381 17.43 -2.16 31.44
N TRP A 382 18.42 -1.63 30.72
CA TRP A 382 19.81 -1.64 31.21
C TRP A 382 19.99 -0.77 32.44
N SER A 383 19.35 0.39 32.50
CA SER A 383 19.35 1.22 33.72
C SER A 383 18.74 0.51 34.92
N LYS A 384 17.71 -0.34 34.74
CA LYS A 384 17.17 -1.17 35.83
C LYS A 384 18.19 -2.21 36.30
N ILE A 385 18.87 -2.88 35.37
CA ILE A 385 19.91 -3.87 35.69
C ILE A 385 21.04 -3.22 36.48
N ILE A 386 21.54 -2.06 36.03
CA ILE A 386 22.58 -1.30 36.73
C ILE A 386 22.13 -0.96 38.15
N ARG A 387 20.92 -0.42 38.32
CA ARG A 387 20.38 -0.11 39.66
C ARG A 387 20.21 -1.36 40.55
N GLN A 388 19.87 -2.51 39.98
CA GLN A 388 19.77 -3.76 40.74
C GLN A 388 21.14 -4.22 41.22
N ILE A 389 22.18 -4.10 40.39
CA ILE A 389 23.56 -4.38 40.78
C ILE A 389 23.99 -3.40 41.87
N GLU A 390 23.76 -2.10 41.70
CA GLU A 390 24.11 -1.06 42.67
C GLU A 390 23.47 -1.27 44.05
N ARG A 391 22.25 -1.79 44.10
CA ARG A 391 21.52 -2.10 45.35
C ARG A 391 21.98 -3.36 46.06
N ILE A 392 22.93 -4.13 45.51
CA ILE A 392 23.44 -5.34 46.18
C ILE A 392 24.04 -4.99 47.54
N ASP A 393 24.73 -3.85 47.68
CA ASP A 393 25.33 -3.45 48.96
C ASP A 393 24.25 -3.20 50.02
N ASP A 394 23.20 -2.45 49.67
CA ASP A 394 22.06 -2.18 50.54
C ASP A 394 21.32 -3.48 50.92
N ASN A 395 21.02 -4.34 49.94
CA ASN A 395 20.33 -5.61 50.19
C ASN A 395 21.14 -6.54 51.11
N VAL A 396 22.47 -6.57 50.93
CA VAL A 396 23.38 -7.34 51.77
C VAL A 396 23.39 -6.77 53.19
N LYS A 397 23.46 -5.44 53.33
CA LYS A 397 23.41 -4.75 54.62
C LYS A 397 22.12 -5.05 55.38
N ASP A 398 20.98 -4.94 54.73
CA ASP A 398 19.67 -5.22 55.32
C ASP A 398 19.57 -6.70 55.74
N SER A 399 20.04 -7.63 54.90
CA SER A 399 20.05 -9.06 55.23
C SER A 399 20.92 -9.39 56.44
N ILE A 400 22.07 -8.71 56.59
CA ILE A 400 22.93 -8.86 57.77
C ILE A 400 22.23 -8.34 59.02
N GLU A 401 21.55 -7.20 58.92
CA GLU A 401 20.78 -6.62 60.02
C GLU A 401 19.63 -7.53 60.46
N ASP A 402 18.93 -8.15 59.52
CA ASP A 402 17.88 -9.14 59.78
C ASP A 402 18.43 -10.39 60.50
N VAL A 403 19.55 -10.94 60.02
CA VAL A 403 20.22 -12.08 60.67
C VAL A 403 20.67 -11.69 62.08
N ARG A 404 21.23 -10.50 62.26
CA ARG A 404 21.63 -9.98 63.57
C ARG A 404 20.45 -9.89 64.53
N ASN A 405 19.35 -9.30 64.08
CA ASN A 405 18.15 -9.12 64.88
C ASN A 405 17.51 -10.46 65.25
N MET A 406 17.48 -11.42 64.33
CA MET A 406 16.96 -12.77 64.60
C MET A 406 17.76 -13.47 65.71
N HIS A 407 19.09 -13.45 65.63
CA HIS A 407 19.94 -14.11 66.63
C HIS A 407 19.94 -13.36 67.97
N THR A 408 19.92 -12.03 67.95
CA THR A 408 19.82 -11.21 69.16
C THR A 408 18.55 -11.53 69.98
N ARG A 409 17.44 -11.86 69.31
CA ARG A 409 16.18 -12.26 69.99
C ARG A 409 16.24 -13.64 70.66
N MET A 410 17.19 -14.50 70.26
CA MET A 410 17.37 -15.83 70.86
C MET A 410 18.29 -15.80 72.10
N VAL A 411 19.10 -14.75 72.23
CA VAL A 411 20.01 -14.54 73.37
C VAL A 411 19.22 -14.53 74.68
N GLY A 412 19.70 -15.27 75.69
CA GLY A 412 19.06 -15.30 77.01
C GLY A 412 17.86 -16.25 77.13
N PHE A 413 17.58 -17.07 76.11
CA PHE A 413 16.44 -17.99 76.11
C PHE A 413 16.81 -19.44 75.78
N GLY A 414 16.32 -20.39 76.57
CA GLY A 414 16.49 -21.82 76.33
C GLY A 414 17.95 -22.26 76.37
N THR A 415 18.43 -22.89 75.30
CA THR A 415 19.83 -23.35 75.14
C THR A 415 20.83 -22.23 74.83
N TYR A 416 20.37 -20.97 74.74
CA TYR A 416 21.18 -19.79 74.42
C TYR A 416 21.23 -18.80 75.60
N ASP A 417 20.92 -19.26 76.81
CA ASP A 417 20.80 -18.47 78.03
C ASP A 417 22.14 -17.88 78.52
N GLU A 418 23.25 -18.55 78.22
CA GLU A 418 24.61 -18.08 78.54
C GLU A 418 25.20 -17.11 77.50
N LEU A 419 24.55 -16.92 76.34
CA LEU A 419 25.04 -16.02 75.29
C LEU A 419 24.72 -14.56 75.61
N SER A 420 25.48 -13.66 74.98
CA SER A 420 25.28 -12.21 74.98
C SER A 420 25.12 -11.66 73.56
N ILE A 421 24.68 -10.41 73.44
CA ILE A 421 24.60 -9.70 72.15
C ILE A 421 26.01 -9.60 71.50
N SER A 422 27.07 -9.49 72.32
CA SER A 422 28.45 -9.45 71.82
C SER A 422 28.83 -10.73 71.09
N ASP A 423 28.32 -11.89 71.52
CA ASP A 423 28.60 -13.17 70.87
C ASP A 423 27.97 -13.26 69.47
N VAL A 424 26.80 -12.62 69.28
CA VAL A 424 26.15 -12.49 67.96
C VAL A 424 26.98 -11.59 67.04
N ASP A 425 27.47 -10.45 67.56
CA ASP A 425 28.33 -9.53 66.79
C ASP A 425 29.65 -10.20 66.40
N ASP A 426 30.26 -10.96 67.30
CA ASP A 426 31.48 -11.74 67.05
C ASP A 426 31.26 -12.82 66.00
N LEU A 427 30.11 -13.51 66.02
CA LEU A 427 29.75 -14.49 64.99
C LEU A 427 29.61 -13.83 63.61
N ILE A 428 28.88 -12.72 63.53
CA ILE A 428 28.71 -11.96 62.28
C ILE A 428 30.07 -11.46 61.78
N ASN A 429 30.96 -11.01 62.68
CA ASN A 429 32.30 -10.59 62.32
C ASN A 429 33.17 -11.74 61.78
N LYS A 430 33.02 -12.96 62.30
CA LYS A 430 33.76 -14.16 61.84
C LYS A 430 33.38 -14.60 60.43
N ILE A 431 32.14 -14.39 60.01
CA ILE A 431 31.66 -14.78 58.67
C ILE A 431 31.91 -13.70 57.60
N LYS A 432 32.40 -12.52 57.98
CA LYS A 432 32.84 -11.49 57.03
C LYS A 432 34.01 -12.03 56.20
N MET A 433 33.99 -11.78 54.90
CA MET A 433 35.16 -11.93 54.05
C MET A 433 36.25 -10.98 54.55
N ASN A 434 37.50 -11.45 54.64
CA ASN A 434 38.68 -10.67 55.06
C ASN A 434 39.06 -9.57 54.03
N LYS A 435 38.16 -8.62 53.75
CA LYS A 435 38.40 -7.47 52.87
C LYS A 435 37.75 -6.19 53.42
N PRO A 436 38.39 -5.01 53.27
CA PRO A 436 38.01 -3.78 53.96
C PRO A 436 36.71 -3.11 53.46
N HIS A 437 36.23 -3.45 52.26
CA HIS A 437 35.00 -2.90 51.69
C HIS A 437 34.21 -4.04 51.00
N HIS A 438 32.92 -4.15 51.32
CA HIS A 438 32.00 -5.25 50.93
C HIS A 438 32.31 -6.58 51.62
N LEU A 439 31.68 -6.77 52.78
CA LEU A 439 32.06 -7.78 53.77
C LEU A 439 31.52 -9.18 53.46
N PHE A 440 30.59 -9.33 52.52
CA PHE A 440 29.88 -10.59 52.26
C PHE A 440 29.79 -10.96 50.78
N TYR A 441 30.45 -10.19 49.91
CA TYR A 441 30.55 -10.48 48.47
C TYR A 441 31.87 -9.97 47.91
N SER A 442 32.26 -10.45 46.71
CA SER A 442 33.50 -10.02 46.08
C SER A 442 33.36 -8.65 45.42
N LYS A 443 34.05 -7.63 45.96
CA LYS A 443 34.16 -6.30 45.36
C LYS A 443 34.59 -6.34 43.88
N GLU A 444 35.61 -7.14 43.58
CA GLU A 444 36.14 -7.26 42.21
C GLU A 444 35.07 -7.76 41.23
N LYS A 445 34.26 -8.75 41.65
CA LYS A 445 33.17 -9.27 40.80
C LYS A 445 32.02 -8.27 40.66
N TYR A 446 31.77 -7.49 41.70
CA TYR A 446 30.78 -6.41 41.68
C TYR A 446 31.21 -5.30 40.70
N ASP A 447 32.44 -4.78 40.85
CA ASP A 447 32.99 -3.74 39.97
C ASP A 447 33.01 -4.23 38.51
N GLN A 448 33.43 -5.47 38.25
CA GLN A 448 33.37 -6.09 36.92
C GLN A 448 31.95 -6.17 36.35
N ALA A 449 30.94 -6.46 37.19
CA ALA A 449 29.55 -6.55 36.75
C ALA A 449 28.98 -5.17 36.41
N VAL A 450 29.30 -4.14 37.20
CA VAL A 450 28.91 -2.74 36.94
C VAL A 450 29.57 -2.24 35.65
N ASP A 451 30.89 -2.44 35.51
CA ASP A 451 31.63 -2.01 34.31
C ASP A 451 31.13 -2.72 33.04
N ALA A 452 30.88 -4.02 33.11
CA ALA A 452 30.31 -4.77 31.99
C ALA A 452 28.90 -4.29 31.61
N ALA A 453 28.07 -3.97 32.62
CA ALA A 453 26.74 -3.44 32.41
C ALA A 453 26.75 -2.06 31.72
N LEU A 454 27.59 -1.14 32.21
CA LEU A 454 27.78 0.19 31.62
C LEU A 454 28.33 0.10 30.20
N HIS A 455 29.29 -0.79 29.96
CA HIS A 455 29.85 -0.99 28.62
C HIS A 455 28.79 -1.52 27.63
N LEU A 456 27.97 -2.48 28.04
CA LEU A 456 26.89 -3.01 27.20
C LEU A 456 25.80 -1.97 26.94
N GLN A 457 25.43 -1.16 27.94
CA GLN A 457 24.53 -0.03 27.76
C GLN A 457 25.07 0.96 26.73
N HIS A 458 26.35 1.33 26.83
CA HIS A 458 27.00 2.24 25.89
C HIS A 458 27.07 1.66 24.46
N LEU A 459 27.41 0.38 24.32
CA LEU A 459 27.44 -0.30 23.03
C LEU A 459 26.06 -0.30 22.35
N LEU A 460 25.00 -0.60 23.11
CA LEU A 460 23.64 -0.57 22.58
C LEU A 460 23.25 0.84 22.13
N GLN A 461 23.64 1.87 22.89
CA GLN A 461 23.41 3.26 22.50
C GLN A 461 24.13 3.61 21.20
N MET A 462 25.42 3.26 21.06
CA MET A 462 26.19 3.51 19.84
C MET A 462 25.59 2.81 18.62
N VAL A 463 25.25 1.52 18.74
CA VAL A 463 24.61 0.76 17.65
C VAL A 463 23.26 1.37 17.31
N ALA A 464 22.50 1.81 18.31
CA ALA A 464 21.23 2.48 18.07
C ALA A 464 21.43 3.80 17.32
N ASP A 465 22.39 4.64 17.72
CA ASP A 465 22.70 5.90 17.06
C ASP A 465 23.13 5.67 15.60
N ASP A 466 24.01 4.70 15.33
CA ASP A 466 24.44 4.34 13.98
C ASP A 466 23.26 3.87 13.10
N LEU A 467 22.38 3.02 13.62
CA LEU A 467 21.17 2.58 12.92
C LEU A 467 20.23 3.73 12.63
N GLY A 468 20.04 4.65 13.58
CA GLY A 468 19.23 5.85 13.41
C GLY A 468 19.81 6.76 12.33
N HIS A 469 21.12 7.03 12.39
CA HIS A 469 21.82 7.82 11.38
C HIS A 469 21.76 7.21 9.99
N MET A 470 21.96 5.89 9.86
CA MET A 470 21.82 5.21 8.57
C MET A 470 20.38 5.29 8.06
N GLY A 471 19.38 5.06 8.92
CA GLY A 471 17.97 5.19 8.57
C GLY A 471 17.63 6.58 8.03
N HIS A 472 18.02 7.64 8.75
CA HIS A 472 17.84 9.03 8.32
C HIS A 472 18.61 9.34 7.05
N ALA A 473 19.87 8.90 6.92
CA ALA A 473 20.65 9.13 5.71
C ALA A 473 20.02 8.47 4.47
N TYR A 474 19.46 7.26 4.60
CA TYR A 474 18.74 6.61 3.50
C TYR A 474 17.46 7.37 3.12
N HIS A 475 16.67 7.76 4.11
CA HIS A 475 15.42 8.51 3.89
C HIS A 475 15.70 9.90 3.29
N ASP A 476 16.65 10.64 3.85
CA ASP A 476 17.02 11.97 3.38
C ASP A 476 17.69 11.91 2.00
N ALA A 477 18.49 10.88 1.70
CA ALA A 477 19.04 10.68 0.37
C ALA A 477 17.95 10.38 -0.67
N ASP A 478 16.92 9.62 -0.31
CA ASP A 478 15.76 9.36 -1.15
C ASP A 478 14.96 10.65 -1.40
N LEU A 479 14.64 11.40 -0.35
CA LEU A 479 13.98 12.71 -0.44
C LEU A 479 14.81 13.74 -1.22
N ALA A 480 16.13 13.79 -1.00
CA ALA A 480 17.02 14.72 -1.69
C ALA A 480 17.21 14.33 -3.15
N ALA A 481 17.26 13.03 -3.47
CA ALA A 481 17.24 12.56 -4.85
C ALA A 481 15.92 12.95 -5.53
N ALA A 482 14.78 12.72 -4.87
CA ALA A 482 13.47 13.13 -5.35
C ALA A 482 13.42 14.65 -5.59
N SER A 483 13.84 15.46 -4.62
CA SER A 483 13.85 16.92 -4.70
C SER A 483 14.77 17.46 -5.81
N ARG A 484 16.00 16.92 -5.94
CA ARG A 484 16.95 17.30 -7.01
C ARG A 484 16.44 16.91 -8.40
N MET A 485 15.55 15.93 -8.49
CA MET A 485 14.85 15.54 -9.71
C MET A 485 13.54 16.31 -9.92
N GLY A 486 13.29 17.37 -9.16
CA GLY A 486 12.08 18.22 -9.28
C GLY A 486 10.81 17.57 -8.75
N ILE A 487 10.92 16.53 -7.93
CA ILE A 487 9.80 15.82 -7.31
C ILE A 487 9.60 16.42 -5.91
N SER A 488 8.55 17.23 -5.73
CA SER A 488 8.08 17.71 -4.41
C SER A 488 6.93 16.84 -3.92
#